data_AF-A0A7L6B218-F1
#
_entry.id   AF-A0A7L6B218-F1
#
_cell.length_a   1.000
_cell.length_b   1.000
_cell.length_c   1.000
_cell.angle_alpha   90.00
_cell.angle_beta   90.00
_cell.angle_gamma   90.00
#
_symmetry.space_group_name_H-M   'P 1'
#
loop_
_entity.id
_entity.type
_entity.pdbx_description
1 polymer ?
#
loop_
_entity_poly.entity_id
_entity_poly.type
_entity_poly.pdbx_seq_one_letter_code
_entity_poly.pdbx_strand_id
1 'polypeptide(L)'
;MTRPEEPTEALPTRALPADGDATVYLGSTAGDSTVPFGAPTVPADGDATVYLGSTSAEPTVPVGGAPAGGEPTVHLAAPRPAGGQPTAPYRPTATGPAVPTAGATAGAYRQPTVTGGSAPAPGGELRFGPGVPATPPPAPAWPAAPPVRPPRPAWRRVVSVLSTLLTAALLVTVGLYLWQRLRPLEVEGVSVAVPRPAGVACDVTVDVVATVRTNGRAGTIRYQWFRSDAPPGALLTERVGSGQRTATLTLRWTFSGVGATTGTATVNLVEPSPVQAGTRVAYRCPGG
;
A
#
# COMPACT_ATOMS: atom_id res chain seq x y z
N MET A 1 9.39 61.22 25.14
CA MET A 1 8.31 60.50 24.46
C MET A 1 8.51 59.02 24.76
N THR A 2 7.74 58.57 25.74
CA THR A 2 7.80 57.26 26.39
C THR A 2 7.10 56.21 25.53
N ARG A 3 7.76 55.06 25.35
CA ARG A 3 7.26 53.89 24.62
C ARG A 3 6.47 53.03 25.63
N PRO A 4 5.23 52.61 25.35
CA PRO A 4 4.45 51.82 26.28
C PRO A 4 4.90 50.35 26.25
N GLU A 5 5.02 49.79 27.45
CA GLU A 5 5.27 48.39 27.76
C GLU A 5 4.10 47.50 27.31
N GLU A 6 4.42 46.38 26.68
CA GLU A 6 3.48 45.33 26.28
C GLU A 6 3.24 44.35 27.45
N PRO A 7 2.00 44.10 27.89
CA PRO A 7 1.73 43.19 28.99
C PRO A 7 1.85 41.72 28.55
N THR A 8 2.66 40.98 29.31
CA THR A 8 2.80 39.53 29.26
C THR A 8 1.48 38.84 29.58
N GLU A 9 0.86 38.21 28.58
CA GLU A 9 -0.30 37.34 28.73
C GLU A 9 0.11 36.03 29.44
N ALA A 10 -0.38 35.84 30.66
CA ALA A 10 -0.24 34.61 31.41
C ALA A 10 -1.23 33.55 30.91
N LEU A 11 -0.71 32.40 30.50
CA LEU A 11 -1.49 31.21 30.16
C LEU A 11 -2.24 30.66 31.40
N PRO A 12 -3.50 30.21 31.27
CA PRO A 12 -4.23 29.61 32.38
C PRO A 12 -3.75 28.18 32.67
N THR A 13 -3.32 27.98 33.92
CA THR A 13 -3.10 26.67 34.55
C THR A 13 -4.42 25.89 34.57
N ARG A 14 -4.53 24.85 33.74
CA ARG A 14 -5.65 23.91 33.76
C ARG A 14 -5.44 22.89 34.88
N ALA A 15 -6.25 23.00 35.93
CA ALA A 15 -6.33 22.04 37.01
C ALA A 15 -6.80 20.67 36.50
N LEU A 16 -6.08 19.61 36.88
CA LEU A 16 -6.52 18.22 36.77
C LEU A 16 -7.39 17.88 38.00
N PRO A 17 -8.57 17.27 37.85
CA PRO A 17 -9.26 16.67 38.98
C PRO A 17 -8.52 15.39 39.40
N ALA A 18 -8.20 15.33 40.68
CA ALA A 18 -7.92 14.12 41.42
C ALA A 18 -9.23 13.38 41.75
N ASP A 19 -9.06 12.12 42.12
CA ASP A 19 -9.99 11.20 42.80
C ASP A 19 -10.87 10.29 41.94
N GLY A 20 -10.75 8.99 42.26
CA GLY A 20 -11.53 7.91 41.67
C GLY A 20 -10.96 6.55 42.01
N ASP A 21 -10.87 6.23 43.30
CA ASP A 21 -10.49 4.94 43.84
C ASP A 21 -11.35 3.80 43.28
N ALA A 22 -10.73 2.88 42.53
CA ALA A 22 -11.35 1.63 42.12
C ALA A 22 -10.83 0.49 43.01
N THR A 23 -11.52 0.24 44.11
CA THR A 23 -11.39 -0.98 44.92
C THR A 23 -12.09 -2.13 44.19
N VAL A 24 -11.32 -3.09 43.69
CA VAL A 24 -11.87 -4.34 43.12
C VAL A 24 -11.95 -5.38 44.23
N TYR A 25 -13.18 -5.69 44.64
CA TYR A 25 -13.52 -6.88 45.42
C TYR A 25 -13.42 -8.12 44.52
N LEU A 26 -12.47 -9.01 44.80
CA LEU A 26 -12.49 -10.38 44.28
C LEU A 26 -13.20 -11.27 45.31
N GLY A 27 -14.48 -11.53 45.04
CA GLY A 27 -15.25 -12.57 45.72
C GLY A 27 -14.71 -13.94 45.36
N SER A 28 -14.18 -14.64 46.36
CA SER A 28 -13.79 -16.05 46.30
C SER A 28 -15.00 -16.91 46.63
N THR A 29 -15.64 -17.49 45.61
CA THR A 29 -16.58 -18.60 45.75
C THR A 29 -16.58 -19.45 44.48
N ALA A 30 -15.83 -20.55 44.51
CA ALA A 30 -16.10 -21.78 43.76
C ALA A 30 -15.14 -22.83 44.36
N GLY A 31 -15.61 -23.89 45.01
CA GLY A 31 -16.72 -24.72 44.57
C GLY A 31 -16.11 -26.08 44.29
N ASP A 32 -16.01 -26.85 45.36
CA ASP A 32 -15.61 -28.25 45.37
C ASP A 32 -16.52 -29.03 44.40
N SER A 33 -15.93 -29.68 43.40
CA SER A 33 -16.65 -30.60 42.51
C SER A 33 -15.69 -31.67 42.04
N THR A 34 -15.58 -32.67 42.90
CA THR A 34 -15.02 -33.99 42.61
C THR A 34 -15.99 -34.74 41.69
N VAL A 35 -15.52 -35.15 40.51
CA VAL A 35 -16.23 -36.11 39.66
C VAL A 35 -15.22 -37.17 39.22
N PRO A 36 -15.33 -38.44 39.66
CA PRO A 36 -14.50 -39.51 39.14
C PRO A 36 -15.12 -40.02 37.84
N PHE A 37 -14.42 -39.86 36.72
CA PHE A 37 -14.74 -40.57 35.48
C PHE A 37 -13.74 -41.68 35.23
N GLY A 38 -14.32 -42.85 34.91
CA GLY A 38 -13.68 -44.14 34.93
C GLY A 38 -12.65 -44.37 33.83
N ALA A 39 -11.80 -45.35 34.10
CA ALA A 39 -10.91 -45.98 33.15
C ALA A 39 -11.69 -46.63 32.00
N PRO A 40 -11.08 -46.64 30.81
CA PRO A 40 -11.15 -47.81 29.94
C PRO A 40 -9.77 -48.37 29.60
N THR A 41 -9.72 -49.68 29.65
CA THR A 41 -8.61 -50.59 29.37
C THR A 41 -8.40 -50.74 27.84
N VAL A 42 -7.19 -50.40 27.34
CA VAL A 42 -6.29 -51.12 26.36
C VAL A 42 -6.88 -51.46 24.95
N PRO A 43 -6.19 -51.27 23.78
CA PRO A 43 -4.91 -51.95 23.48
C PRO A 43 -3.84 -51.24 22.62
N ALA A 44 -2.68 -51.92 22.65
CA ALA A 44 -1.43 -51.68 21.94
C ALA A 44 -1.54 -51.72 20.40
N ASP A 45 -0.74 -50.88 19.73
CA ASP A 45 0.22 -51.22 18.67
C ASP A 45 0.64 -49.94 17.93
N GLY A 46 1.94 -49.75 17.69
CA GLY A 46 2.44 -48.66 16.85
C GLY A 46 3.87 -48.23 17.16
N ASP A 47 4.81 -48.82 16.44
CA ASP A 47 6.25 -48.64 16.51
C ASP A 47 6.74 -47.18 16.56
N ALA A 48 7.54 -46.88 17.57
CA ALA A 48 8.33 -45.66 17.69
C ALA A 48 9.79 -45.95 17.31
N THR A 49 10.18 -45.66 16.05
CA THR A 49 11.59 -45.59 15.66
C THR A 49 12.09 -44.15 15.80
N VAL A 50 12.84 -43.90 16.88
CA VAL A 50 13.64 -42.69 17.11
C VAL A 50 15.00 -42.88 16.44
N TYR A 51 15.33 -42.05 15.45
CA TYR A 51 16.71 -41.90 14.96
C TYR A 51 17.36 -40.69 15.65
N LEU A 52 18.20 -40.99 16.64
CA LEU A 52 19.20 -40.07 17.20
C LEU A 52 20.45 -40.15 16.31
N GLY A 53 20.64 -39.15 15.46
CA GLY A 53 21.86 -38.96 14.67
C GLY A 53 22.75 -37.88 15.28
N SER A 54 23.49 -38.25 16.31
CA SER A 54 24.62 -37.48 16.83
C SER A 54 25.86 -37.73 15.96
N THR A 55 26.33 -36.72 15.23
CA THR A 55 27.70 -36.74 14.67
C THR A 55 28.53 -35.63 15.31
N SER A 56 29.37 -36.11 16.21
CA SER A 56 30.58 -35.49 16.73
C SER A 56 31.45 -34.95 15.59
N ALA A 57 31.92 -33.72 15.74
CA ALA A 57 33.09 -33.22 15.04
C ALA A 57 33.83 -32.25 15.97
N GLU A 58 34.85 -32.80 16.64
CA GLU A 58 35.97 -32.07 17.22
C GLU A 58 36.65 -31.18 16.16
N PRO A 59 36.95 -29.93 16.47
CA PRO A 59 38.04 -29.22 15.81
C PRO A 59 39.30 -29.28 16.69
N THR A 60 40.28 -30.04 16.19
CA THR A 60 41.63 -30.18 16.73
C THR A 60 42.35 -28.83 16.84
N VAL A 61 42.95 -28.58 17.99
CA VAL A 61 43.81 -27.44 18.30
C VAL A 61 45.23 -27.71 17.78
N PRO A 62 45.87 -26.79 17.05
CA PRO A 62 47.33 -26.70 17.03
C PRO A 62 47.81 -25.64 18.04
N VAL A 63 48.46 -26.13 19.09
CA VAL A 63 49.32 -25.34 19.98
C VAL A 63 50.69 -25.22 19.31
N GLY A 64 51.15 -24.00 19.07
CA GLY A 64 52.49 -23.73 18.57
C GLY A 64 52.94 -22.29 18.84
N GLY A 65 53.82 -22.13 19.83
CA GLY A 65 54.93 -21.15 19.86
C GLY A 65 54.61 -19.65 19.93
N ALA A 66 54.85 -19.05 21.10
CA ALA A 66 55.25 -17.63 21.25
C ALA A 66 56.80 -17.52 21.21
N PRO A 67 57.45 -16.35 21.35
CA PRO A 67 57.02 -14.94 21.18
C PRO A 67 58.00 -14.11 20.30
N ALA A 68 57.58 -12.99 19.72
CA ALA A 68 58.48 -11.86 19.41
C ALA A 68 57.69 -10.59 19.10
N GLY A 69 58.11 -9.49 19.73
CA GLY A 69 57.46 -8.19 19.67
C GLY A 69 57.50 -7.50 18.29
N GLY A 70 56.54 -6.61 18.11
CA GLY A 70 56.46 -5.67 17.00
C GLY A 70 55.15 -4.89 17.10
N GLU A 71 55.27 -3.59 17.36
CA GLU A 71 54.16 -2.64 17.41
C GLU A 71 53.34 -2.67 16.10
N PRO A 72 51.99 -2.71 16.15
CA PRO A 72 51.20 -2.37 14.98
C PRO A 72 50.97 -0.85 14.93
N THR A 73 51.87 -0.15 14.25
CA THR A 73 51.65 1.21 13.75
C THR A 73 50.53 1.16 12.70
N VAL A 74 49.32 1.58 13.08
CA VAL A 74 48.19 1.71 12.15
C VAL A 74 48.38 2.99 11.33
N HIS A 75 48.87 2.85 10.10
CA HIS A 75 48.85 3.93 9.12
C HIS A 75 47.41 4.17 8.64
N LEU A 76 46.87 5.36 8.93
CA LEU A 76 45.68 5.89 8.29
C LEU A 76 45.90 6.00 6.78
N ALA A 77 45.20 5.20 5.99
CA ALA A 77 45.07 5.41 4.56
C ALA A 77 44.02 6.50 4.30
N ALA A 78 44.45 7.59 3.67
CA ALA A 78 43.60 8.67 3.21
C ALA A 78 42.61 8.21 2.12
N PRO A 79 41.39 8.79 2.05
CA PRO A 79 40.44 8.48 0.99
C PRO A 79 40.92 9.06 -0.35
N ARG A 80 40.96 8.17 -1.36
CA ARG A 80 41.27 8.45 -2.76
C ARG A 80 40.07 9.17 -3.42
N PRO A 81 40.23 10.36 -4.03
CA PRO A 81 39.17 10.96 -4.82
C PRO A 81 39.08 10.25 -6.17
N ALA A 82 37.95 9.58 -6.43
CA ALA A 82 37.60 9.09 -7.76
C ALA A 82 37.10 10.27 -8.60
N GLY A 83 37.96 10.76 -9.49
CA GLY A 83 37.57 11.64 -10.58
C GLY A 83 36.72 10.87 -11.60
N GLY A 84 35.52 11.37 -11.87
CA GLY A 84 34.61 10.84 -12.87
C GLY A 84 33.62 11.91 -13.32
N GLN A 85 34.02 12.67 -14.35
CA GLN A 85 33.15 13.46 -15.23
C GLN A 85 33.78 13.33 -16.64
N PRO A 86 33.08 13.47 -17.79
CA PRO A 86 31.72 14.00 -17.99
C PRO A 86 30.84 13.19 -19.00
N THR A 87 29.53 13.47 -19.05
CA THR A 87 28.79 13.94 -20.26
C THR A 87 27.25 13.87 -20.12
N ALA A 88 26.60 14.76 -20.89
CA ALA A 88 25.16 14.87 -21.23
C ALA A 88 24.30 15.83 -20.39
N PRO A 89 24.12 17.09 -20.84
CA PRO A 89 22.95 17.89 -20.44
C PRO A 89 21.71 17.40 -21.20
N TYR A 90 20.71 16.92 -20.45
CA TYR A 90 19.37 16.65 -20.96
C TYR A 90 18.68 17.98 -21.31
N ARG A 91 18.35 18.14 -22.59
CA ARG A 91 17.62 19.28 -23.15
C ARG A 91 16.12 18.93 -23.20
N PRO A 92 15.25 19.57 -22.42
CA PRO A 92 13.81 19.41 -22.59
C PRO A 92 13.36 20.21 -23.82
N THR A 93 12.87 19.53 -24.84
CA THR A 93 12.16 20.17 -25.96
C THR A 93 10.77 20.58 -25.46
N ALA A 94 10.63 21.87 -25.16
CA ALA A 94 9.33 22.50 -24.99
C ALA A 94 8.69 22.68 -26.38
N THR A 95 7.64 21.92 -26.67
CA THR A 95 6.77 22.17 -27.82
C THR A 95 5.64 23.08 -27.35
N GLY A 96 5.83 24.38 -27.58
CA GLY A 96 4.77 25.38 -27.40
C GLY A 96 3.69 25.28 -28.49
N PRO A 97 2.51 25.89 -28.26
CA PRO A 97 1.45 25.97 -29.23
C PRO A 97 1.72 27.12 -30.22
N ALA A 98 1.62 26.84 -31.52
CA ALA A 98 1.65 27.87 -32.56
C ALA A 98 0.28 27.92 -33.26
N VAL A 99 -0.43 29.02 -33.04
CA VAL A 99 -1.51 29.56 -33.88
C VAL A 99 -0.82 30.55 -34.84
N PRO A 100 -1.07 30.51 -36.16
CA PRO A 100 -1.99 31.48 -36.81
C PRO A 100 -2.77 30.90 -38.01
N THR A 101 -4.07 31.18 -38.15
CA THR A 101 -4.70 32.25 -38.97
C THR A 101 -4.91 31.91 -40.45
N ALA A 102 -6.22 31.81 -40.78
CA ALA A 102 -6.95 32.16 -42.01
C ALA A 102 -6.40 31.82 -43.40
N GLY A 103 -7.25 31.15 -44.19
CA GLY A 103 -7.17 31.08 -45.65
C GLY A 103 -8.37 30.33 -46.23
N ALA A 104 -9.43 31.05 -46.56
CA ALA A 104 -10.48 30.60 -47.46
C ALA A 104 -9.91 30.33 -48.87
N THR A 105 -10.50 29.41 -49.65
CA THR A 105 -10.98 29.61 -51.04
C THR A 105 -11.51 28.29 -51.61
N ALA A 106 -12.52 28.45 -52.46
CA ALA A 106 -13.31 27.50 -53.22
C ALA A 106 -12.56 26.59 -54.22
N GLY A 107 -13.31 25.64 -54.77
CA GLY A 107 -12.97 24.82 -55.93
C GLY A 107 -12.70 23.37 -55.52
N ALA A 108 -13.12 22.33 -56.23
CA ALA A 108 -13.76 22.22 -57.52
C ALA A 108 -14.34 20.81 -57.62
N TYR A 109 -15.35 20.70 -58.46
CA TYR A 109 -15.99 19.50 -58.96
C TYR A 109 -15.01 18.37 -59.35
N ARG A 110 -15.38 17.13 -59.02
CA ARG A 110 -14.91 15.94 -59.75
C ARG A 110 -16.10 15.11 -60.20
N GLN A 111 -16.25 15.06 -61.51
CA GLN A 111 -16.96 14.04 -62.27
C GLN A 111 -15.89 13.24 -63.04
N PRO A 112 -16.09 11.95 -63.30
CA PRO A 112 -16.32 11.52 -64.69
C PRO A 112 -17.36 10.39 -64.80
N THR A 113 -18.37 10.52 -65.67
CA THR A 113 -18.41 10.03 -67.07
C THR A 113 -18.67 8.52 -67.18
N VAL A 114 -19.88 8.15 -67.61
CA VAL A 114 -20.05 7.06 -68.60
C VAL A 114 -21.08 7.49 -69.63
N THR A 115 -20.60 7.41 -70.87
CA THR A 115 -21.18 7.70 -72.17
C THR A 115 -22.27 6.70 -72.57
N GLY A 116 -23.28 7.16 -73.30
CA GLY A 116 -24.23 6.29 -73.99
C GLY A 116 -25.25 7.12 -74.78
N GLY A 117 -24.84 7.58 -75.96
CA GLY A 117 -25.68 8.40 -76.84
C GLY A 117 -26.65 7.59 -77.71
N SER A 118 -27.72 8.25 -78.14
CA SER A 118 -28.37 8.06 -79.44
C SER A 118 -29.36 9.19 -79.68
N ALA A 119 -29.02 10.07 -80.61
CA ALA A 119 -29.96 10.77 -81.50
C ALA A 119 -30.12 9.89 -82.77
N PRO A 120 -31.11 10.06 -83.69
CA PRO A 120 -31.81 11.31 -84.02
C PRO A 120 -33.33 11.21 -84.23
N ALA A 121 -33.98 12.38 -84.30
CA ALA A 121 -35.34 12.52 -84.81
C ALA A 121 -35.41 12.27 -86.33
N PRO A 122 -36.56 11.79 -86.81
CA PRO A 122 -37.11 12.30 -88.06
C PRO A 122 -38.57 12.73 -87.92
N GLY A 123 -38.89 13.83 -88.60
CA GLY A 123 -40.27 14.29 -88.78
C GLY A 123 -41.09 13.26 -89.56
N GLY A 124 -42.36 13.15 -89.17
CA GLY A 124 -43.37 12.34 -89.83
C GLY A 124 -44.74 12.95 -89.62
N GLU A 125 -45.06 13.92 -90.48
CA GLU A 125 -46.43 14.36 -90.75
C GLU A 125 -47.24 13.15 -91.23
N LEU A 126 -48.22 12.69 -90.43
CA LEU A 126 -49.32 11.86 -90.91
C LEU A 126 -50.62 12.30 -90.25
N ARG A 127 -51.39 13.06 -91.02
CA ARG A 127 -52.81 13.34 -90.82
C ARG A 127 -53.60 12.10 -91.27
N PHE A 128 -54.61 11.70 -90.50
CA PHE A 128 -56.01 11.42 -90.90
C PHE A 128 -56.67 10.33 -90.01
N GLY A 129 -57.85 10.67 -89.48
CA GLY A 129 -58.83 9.71 -88.96
C GLY A 129 -59.58 10.18 -87.70
N PRO A 130 -60.86 10.59 -87.79
CA PRO A 130 -61.68 10.93 -86.63
C PRO A 130 -62.23 9.65 -85.97
N GLY A 131 -62.02 9.50 -84.66
CA GLY A 131 -62.65 8.45 -83.85
C GLY A 131 -61.68 7.55 -83.09
N VAL A 132 -60.92 8.11 -82.15
CA VAL A 132 -60.32 7.34 -81.05
C VAL A 132 -60.49 8.18 -79.78
N PRO A 133 -61.22 7.70 -78.75
CA PRO A 133 -61.33 8.45 -77.50
C PRO A 133 -59.94 8.62 -76.89
N ALA A 134 -59.67 9.84 -76.42
CA ALA A 134 -58.41 10.23 -75.81
C ALA A 134 -57.94 9.19 -74.78
N THR A 135 -56.65 8.84 -74.85
CA THR A 135 -55.95 8.05 -73.84
C THR A 135 -56.32 8.58 -72.45
N PRO A 136 -56.78 7.73 -71.51
CA PRO A 136 -57.12 8.18 -70.17
C PRO A 136 -55.93 8.90 -69.54
N PRO A 137 -56.14 9.97 -68.75
CA PRO A 137 -55.05 10.61 -68.02
C PRO A 137 -54.34 9.56 -67.13
N PRO A 138 -53.01 9.63 -67.00
CA PRO A 138 -52.27 8.72 -66.14
C PRO A 138 -52.85 8.76 -64.72
N ALA A 139 -53.11 7.59 -64.15
CA ALA A 139 -53.62 7.48 -62.79
C ALA A 139 -52.70 8.22 -61.80
N PRO A 140 -53.24 8.94 -60.81
CA PRO A 140 -52.43 9.62 -59.81
C PRO A 140 -51.53 8.62 -59.09
N ALA A 141 -50.25 8.98 -58.94
CA ALA A 141 -49.30 8.18 -58.18
C ALA A 141 -49.73 8.16 -56.71
N TRP A 142 -50.44 7.10 -56.31
CA TRP A 142 -50.74 6.84 -54.91
C TRP A 142 -49.42 6.76 -54.13
N PRO A 143 -49.31 7.39 -52.94
CA PRO A 143 -48.14 7.23 -52.09
C PRO A 143 -47.93 5.75 -51.81
N ALA A 144 -46.83 5.19 -52.28
CA ALA A 144 -46.42 3.86 -51.88
C ALA A 144 -46.24 3.90 -50.35
N ALA A 145 -47.07 3.14 -49.63
CA ALA A 145 -46.96 3.02 -48.19
C ALA A 145 -45.51 2.62 -47.86
N PRO A 146 -44.83 3.32 -46.92
CA PRO A 146 -43.45 3.00 -46.59
C PRO A 146 -43.36 1.53 -46.17
N PRO A 147 -42.32 0.79 -46.62
CA PRO A 147 -42.19 -0.61 -46.25
C PRO A 147 -42.15 -0.74 -44.74
N VAL A 148 -43.12 -1.49 -44.20
CA VAL A 148 -43.20 -1.81 -42.77
C VAL A 148 -41.94 -2.59 -42.42
N ARG A 149 -41.00 -1.95 -41.71
CA ARG A 149 -39.78 -2.63 -41.26
C ARG A 149 -40.19 -3.72 -40.27
N PRO A 150 -39.76 -4.98 -40.46
CA PRO A 150 -40.07 -6.03 -39.51
C PRO A 150 -39.53 -5.65 -38.12
N PRO A 151 -40.28 -5.93 -37.04
CA PRO A 151 -39.85 -5.63 -35.69
C PRO A 151 -38.53 -6.37 -35.44
N ARG A 152 -37.47 -5.61 -35.12
CA ARG A 152 -36.19 -6.21 -34.74
C ARG A 152 -36.44 -7.15 -33.55
N PRO A 153 -35.92 -8.39 -33.58
CA PRO A 153 -36.26 -9.40 -32.59
C PRO A 153 -35.83 -8.92 -31.19
N ALA A 154 -36.78 -8.85 -30.26
CA ALA A 154 -36.56 -8.44 -28.87
C ALA A 154 -35.44 -9.24 -28.21
N TRP A 155 -35.24 -10.50 -28.64
CA TRP A 155 -34.12 -11.35 -28.23
C TRP A 155 -32.75 -10.71 -28.43
N ARG A 156 -32.50 -10.00 -29.55
CA ARG A 156 -31.22 -9.30 -29.76
C ARG A 156 -31.01 -8.17 -28.76
N ARG A 157 -32.08 -7.50 -28.32
CA ARG A 157 -32.00 -6.49 -27.26
C ARG A 157 -31.68 -7.14 -25.92
N VAL A 158 -32.34 -8.25 -25.60
CA VAL A 158 -32.07 -9.01 -24.36
C VAL A 158 -30.62 -9.50 -24.31
N VAL A 159 -30.13 -10.11 -25.40
CA VAL A 159 -28.73 -10.56 -25.49
C VAL A 159 -27.76 -9.38 -25.38
N SER A 160 -28.06 -8.25 -26.02
CA SER A 160 -27.23 -7.04 -25.91
C SER A 160 -27.19 -6.52 -24.47
N VAL A 161 -28.32 -6.49 -23.77
CA VAL A 161 -28.42 -6.02 -22.37
C VAL A 161 -27.67 -6.97 -21.42
N LEU A 162 -27.83 -8.28 -21.60
CA LEU A 162 -27.08 -9.29 -20.84
C LEU A 162 -25.58 -9.16 -21.07
N SER A 163 -25.16 -8.96 -22.32
CA SER A 163 -23.75 -8.74 -22.66
C SER A 163 -23.18 -7.47 -22.01
N THR A 164 -23.93 -6.35 -22.04
CA THR A 164 -23.49 -5.11 -21.38
C THR A 164 -23.43 -5.26 -19.86
N LEU A 165 -24.39 -5.96 -19.25
CA LEU A 165 -24.39 -6.22 -17.81
C LEU A 165 -23.21 -7.11 -17.39
N LEU A 166 -22.94 -8.18 -18.14
CA LEU A 166 -21.82 -9.07 -17.87
C LEU A 166 -20.47 -8.34 -18.01
N THR A 167 -20.33 -7.51 -19.04
CA THR A 167 -19.14 -6.68 -19.23
C THR A 167 -18.97 -5.67 -18.09
N ALA A 168 -20.05 -5.00 -17.68
CA ALA A 168 -20.03 -4.08 -16.54
C ALA A 168 -19.66 -4.79 -15.24
N ALA A 169 -20.22 -5.98 -14.97
CA ALA A 169 -19.91 -6.78 -13.79
C ALA A 169 -18.42 -7.18 -13.74
N LEU A 170 -17.85 -7.57 -14.89
CA LEU A 170 -16.44 -7.94 -14.98
C LEU A 170 -15.53 -6.72 -14.74
N LEU A 171 -15.87 -5.55 -15.32
CA LEU A 171 -15.15 -4.31 -15.06
C LEU A 171 -15.20 -3.89 -13.60
N VAL A 172 -16.36 -3.99 -12.94
CA VAL A 172 -16.51 -3.70 -11.50
C VAL A 172 -15.67 -4.66 -10.67
N THR A 173 -15.69 -5.96 -10.99
CA THR A 173 -14.92 -6.98 -10.26
C THR A 173 -13.42 -6.75 -10.37
N VAL A 174 -12.92 -6.47 -11.59
CA VAL A 174 -11.50 -6.16 -11.83
C VAL A 174 -11.12 -4.85 -11.13
N GLY A 175 -11.98 -3.82 -11.20
CA GLY A 175 -11.77 -2.55 -10.52
C GLY A 175 -11.68 -2.72 -9.00
N LEU A 176 -12.59 -3.49 -8.40
CA LEU A 176 -12.55 -3.81 -6.97
C LEU A 176 -11.32 -4.63 -6.59
N TYR A 177 -10.94 -5.61 -7.40
CA TYR A 177 -9.75 -6.44 -7.14
C TYR A 177 -8.46 -5.61 -7.19
N LEU A 178 -8.30 -4.76 -8.21
CA LEU A 178 -7.18 -3.83 -8.31
C LEU A 178 -7.17 -2.87 -7.13
N TRP A 179 -8.31 -2.27 -6.79
CA TRP A 179 -8.41 -1.35 -5.66
C TRP A 179 -8.02 -2.02 -4.34
N GLN A 180 -8.45 -3.26 -4.10
CA GLN A 180 -8.06 -4.01 -2.91
C GLN A 180 -6.55 -4.31 -2.87
N ARG A 181 -5.92 -4.57 -4.03
CA ARG A 181 -4.48 -4.88 -4.12
C ARG A 181 -3.59 -3.64 -4.01
N LEU A 182 -4.09 -2.47 -4.38
CA LEU A 182 -3.39 -1.19 -4.33
C LEU A 182 -3.60 -0.40 -3.03
N ARG A 183 -4.36 -0.91 -2.06
CA ARG A 183 -4.52 -0.23 -0.77
C ARG A 183 -3.19 -0.14 -0.02
N PRO A 184 -2.79 1.05 0.48
CA PRO A 184 -1.54 1.22 1.20
C PRO A 184 -1.57 0.54 2.58
N LEU A 185 -0.37 0.32 3.12
CA LEU A 185 -0.18 -0.07 4.52
C LEU A 185 -0.74 1.01 5.45
N GLU A 186 -1.49 0.59 6.45
CA GLU A 186 -2.05 1.47 7.47
C GLU A 186 -1.70 0.92 8.86
N VAL A 187 -1.37 1.83 9.77
CA VAL A 187 -1.07 1.51 11.17
C VAL A 187 -2.32 1.77 12.00
N GLU A 188 -2.82 0.72 12.64
CA GLU A 188 -4.02 0.77 13.48
C GLU A 188 -3.67 1.13 14.94
N GLY A 189 -2.45 0.80 15.38
CA GLY A 189 -2.01 1.13 16.73
C GLY A 189 -0.58 0.73 16.99
N VAL A 190 0.02 1.36 18.00
CA VAL A 190 1.39 1.07 18.44
C VAL A 190 1.39 0.95 19.96
N SER A 191 1.99 -0.12 20.47
CA SER A 191 2.17 -0.34 21.90
C SER A 191 3.63 -0.70 22.17
N VAL A 192 4.20 -0.20 23.26
CA VAL A 192 5.59 -0.45 23.63
C VAL A 192 5.61 -1.14 24.98
N ALA A 193 6.34 -2.26 25.05
CA ALA A 193 6.48 -3.04 26.26
C ALA A 193 7.93 -3.45 26.46
N VAL A 194 8.25 -3.83 27.70
CA VAL A 194 9.51 -4.46 28.08
C VAL A 194 9.17 -5.89 28.49
N PRO A 195 9.23 -6.87 27.56
CA PRO A 195 8.77 -8.24 27.85
C PRO A 195 9.55 -8.89 29.00
N ARG A 196 10.82 -8.51 29.15
CA ARG A 196 11.72 -8.96 30.21
C ARG A 196 12.35 -7.74 30.89
N PRO A 197 11.76 -7.24 31.98
CA PRO A 197 12.30 -6.09 32.70
C PRO A 197 13.64 -6.45 33.36
N ALA A 198 14.50 -5.44 33.58
CA ALA A 198 15.84 -5.60 34.16
C ALA A 198 15.84 -6.22 35.57
N GLY A 199 14.78 -5.98 36.36
CA GLY A 199 14.71 -6.45 37.75
C GLY A 199 15.81 -5.87 38.63
N VAL A 200 16.31 -6.69 39.56
CA VAL A 200 17.46 -6.36 40.42
C VAL A 200 18.66 -7.12 39.90
N ALA A 201 19.43 -6.48 39.02
CA ALA A 201 20.60 -7.07 38.36
C ALA A 201 21.51 -5.95 37.85
N CYS A 202 22.80 -6.25 37.75
CA CYS A 202 23.82 -5.33 37.26
C CYS A 202 24.20 -5.68 35.82
N ASP A 203 24.59 -4.67 35.04
CA ASP A 203 25.10 -4.84 33.67
C ASP A 203 24.15 -5.64 32.75
N VAL A 204 22.89 -5.23 32.73
CA VAL A 204 21.82 -5.92 31.99
C VAL A 204 21.49 -5.23 30.68
N THR A 205 21.22 -6.04 29.66
CA THR A 205 20.60 -5.59 28.41
C THR A 205 19.12 -5.96 28.42
N VAL A 206 18.26 -4.96 28.30
CA VAL A 206 16.82 -5.17 28.12
C VAL A 206 16.42 -5.01 26.66
N ASP A 207 15.44 -5.80 26.25
CA ASP A 207 14.78 -5.66 24.96
C ASP A 207 13.50 -4.85 25.17
N VAL A 208 13.44 -3.66 24.58
CA VAL A 208 12.22 -2.87 24.47
C VAL A 208 11.58 -3.20 23.13
N VAL A 209 10.34 -3.68 23.15
CA VAL A 209 9.63 -4.13 21.94
C VAL A 209 8.41 -3.26 21.71
N ALA A 210 8.37 -2.60 20.56
CA ALA A 210 7.16 -1.98 20.05
C ALA A 210 6.40 -2.96 19.16
N THR A 211 5.15 -3.20 19.49
CA THR A 211 4.21 -3.98 18.70
C THR A 211 3.33 -3.03 17.90
N VAL A 212 3.51 -3.02 16.58
CA VAL A 212 2.73 -2.22 15.63
C VAL A 212 1.63 -3.10 15.06
N ARG A 213 0.38 -2.68 15.21
CA ARG A 213 -0.79 -3.31 14.59
C ARG A 213 -1.07 -2.66 13.24
N THR A 214 -1.32 -3.48 12.22
CA THR A 214 -1.52 -3.03 10.83
C THR A 214 -2.75 -3.69 10.23
N ASN A 215 -3.28 -3.08 9.16
CA ASN A 215 -4.42 -3.59 8.40
C ASN A 215 -4.13 -4.87 7.57
N GLY A 216 -2.95 -5.48 7.72
CA GLY A 216 -2.55 -6.69 6.99
C GLY A 216 -2.08 -6.43 5.55
N ARG A 217 -1.93 -5.17 5.12
CA ARG A 217 -1.38 -4.85 3.79
C ARG A 217 0.14 -4.89 3.81
N ALA A 218 0.74 -5.15 2.65
CA ALA A 218 2.18 -5.08 2.51
C ALA A 218 2.64 -3.62 2.46
N GLY A 219 3.81 -3.33 2.98
CA GLY A 219 4.39 -1.99 2.90
C GLY A 219 5.66 -1.86 3.74
N THR A 220 6.06 -0.62 3.97
CA THR A 220 7.25 -0.26 4.74
C THR A 220 6.88 0.65 5.88
N ILE A 221 7.42 0.37 7.06
CA ILE A 221 7.33 1.24 8.23
C ILE A 221 8.68 1.92 8.40
N ARG A 222 8.71 3.25 8.41
CA ARG A 222 9.91 4.01 8.76
C ARG A 222 9.75 4.52 10.18
N TYR A 223 10.74 4.26 11.02
CA TYR A 223 10.65 4.55 12.44
C TYR A 223 12.00 4.90 13.04
N GLN A 224 11.99 5.59 14.17
CA GLN A 224 13.18 5.92 14.92
C GLN A 224 12.93 5.72 16.41
N TRP A 225 13.98 5.31 17.13
CA TRP A 225 13.96 5.16 18.56
C TRP A 225 14.59 6.37 19.24
N PHE A 226 13.94 6.84 20.30
CA PHE A 226 14.46 7.84 21.21
C PHE A 226 14.66 7.20 22.57
N ARG A 227 15.83 7.46 23.16
CA ARG A 227 16.17 7.07 24.52
C ARG A 227 16.45 8.31 25.33
N SER A 228 16.21 8.26 26.64
CA SER A 228 16.50 9.39 27.52
C SER A 228 18.01 9.57 27.80
N ASP A 229 18.84 8.55 27.57
CA ASP A 229 20.27 8.54 27.89
C ASP A 229 21.19 8.72 26.67
N ALA A 230 20.61 8.86 25.48
CA ALA A 230 21.36 8.95 24.23
C ALA A 230 20.67 9.90 23.24
N PRO A 231 21.41 10.46 22.28
CA PRO A 231 20.82 11.18 21.15
C PRO A 231 19.82 10.30 20.38
N PRO A 232 18.91 10.92 19.60
CA PRO A 232 17.99 10.19 18.73
C PRO A 232 18.71 9.15 17.87
N GLY A 233 18.12 7.95 17.79
CA GLY A 233 18.65 6.89 16.93
C GLY A 233 18.51 7.21 15.45
N ALA A 234 19.18 6.40 14.61
CA ALA A 234 19.01 6.46 13.17
C ALA A 234 17.57 6.10 12.77
N LEU A 235 17.14 6.60 11.61
CA LEU A 235 15.87 6.21 11.01
C LEU A 235 16.02 4.80 10.42
N LEU A 236 15.22 3.86 10.93
CA LEU A 236 15.17 2.47 10.50
C LEU A 236 13.96 2.24 9.58
N THR A 237 14.03 1.15 8.81
CA THR A 237 12.95 0.74 7.90
C THR A 237 12.64 -0.73 8.12
N GLU A 238 11.39 -1.03 8.45
CA GLU A 238 10.86 -2.40 8.59
C GLU A 238 9.94 -2.72 7.41
N ARG A 239 10.05 -3.93 6.86
CA ARG A 239 9.18 -4.39 5.76
C ARG A 239 8.07 -5.28 6.32
N VAL A 240 6.83 -4.90 6.06
CA VAL A 240 5.65 -5.68 6.46
C VAL A 240 5.17 -6.50 5.27
N GLY A 241 5.10 -7.81 5.44
CA GLY A 241 4.60 -8.73 4.43
C GLY A 241 3.08 -8.65 4.26
N SER A 242 2.56 -9.07 3.11
CA SER A 242 1.12 -9.20 2.91
C SER A 242 0.52 -10.21 3.89
N GLY A 243 -0.58 -9.85 4.55
CA GLY A 243 -1.25 -10.67 5.56
C GLY A 243 -0.69 -10.49 6.98
N GLN A 244 0.43 -9.81 7.15
CA GLN A 244 0.99 -9.53 8.48
C GLN A 244 0.25 -8.37 9.13
N ARG A 245 -0.49 -8.65 10.21
CA ARG A 245 -1.21 -7.64 11.01
C ARG A 245 -0.41 -7.12 12.20
N THR A 246 0.79 -7.64 12.41
CA THR A 246 1.64 -7.29 13.53
C THR A 246 3.09 -7.24 13.08
N ALA A 247 3.76 -6.14 13.38
CA ALA A 247 5.19 -5.95 13.15
C ALA A 247 5.87 -5.58 14.48
N THR A 248 7.03 -6.18 14.75
CA THR A 248 7.78 -5.99 15.99
C THR A 248 9.02 -5.15 15.72
N LEU A 249 9.10 -3.99 16.36
CA LEU A 249 10.27 -3.12 16.31
C LEU A 249 11.02 -3.28 17.63
N THR A 250 12.29 -3.63 17.58
CA THR A 250 13.07 -3.93 18.79
C THR A 250 14.16 -2.90 19.02
N LEU A 251 14.34 -2.51 20.27
CA LEU A 251 15.46 -1.72 20.77
C LEU A 251 16.18 -2.52 21.86
N ARG A 252 17.48 -2.74 21.69
CA ARG A 252 18.33 -3.32 22.73
C ARG A 252 19.00 -2.19 23.51
N TRP A 253 18.82 -2.18 24.82
CA TRP A 253 19.34 -1.13 25.69
C TRP A 253 20.09 -1.74 26.88
N THR A 254 21.39 -1.48 26.95
CA THR A 254 22.25 -1.89 28.06
C THR A 254 22.30 -0.83 29.15
N PHE A 255 22.08 -1.26 30.39
CA PHE A 255 22.26 -0.47 31.61
C PHE A 255 23.44 -1.04 32.38
N SER A 256 24.37 -0.18 32.78
CA SER A 256 25.55 -0.55 33.57
C SER A 256 25.74 0.40 34.74
N GLY A 257 26.53 -0.03 35.72
CA GLY A 257 26.82 0.74 36.93
C GLY A 257 25.92 0.42 38.12
N VAL A 258 26.23 1.00 39.27
CA VAL A 258 25.52 0.75 40.53
C VAL A 258 24.38 1.75 40.76
N GLY A 259 23.37 1.35 41.53
CA GLY A 259 22.26 2.22 41.93
C GLY A 259 20.97 1.97 41.14
N ALA A 260 20.03 2.92 41.24
CA ALA A 260 18.73 2.84 40.59
C ALA A 260 18.58 3.96 39.56
N THR A 261 18.18 3.63 38.35
CA THR A 261 17.84 4.62 37.31
C THR A 261 16.56 4.22 36.58
N THR A 262 15.86 5.21 36.03
CA THR A 262 14.69 4.99 35.17
C THR A 262 14.90 5.73 33.86
N GLY A 263 14.93 4.98 32.76
CA GLY A 263 15.00 5.51 31.40
C GLY A 263 13.63 5.50 30.72
N THR A 264 13.47 6.35 29.71
CA THR A 264 12.30 6.32 28.83
C THR A 264 12.72 5.92 27.42
N ALA A 265 12.01 4.97 26.82
CA ALA A 265 12.16 4.56 25.44
C ALA A 265 10.89 4.92 24.66
N THR A 266 11.04 5.72 23.61
CA THR A 266 9.93 6.17 22.76
C THR A 266 10.23 5.77 21.32
N VAL A 267 9.27 5.14 20.66
CA VAL A 267 9.31 4.91 19.22
C VAL A 267 8.50 5.99 18.51
N ASN A 268 9.06 6.55 17.44
CA ASN A 268 8.38 7.48 16.55
C ASN A 268 8.30 6.85 15.17
N LEU A 269 7.10 6.45 14.76
CA LEU A 269 6.80 6.06 13.39
C LEU A 269 6.65 7.33 12.56
N VAL A 270 7.31 7.36 11.41
CA VAL A 270 7.32 8.48 10.45
C VAL A 270 6.42 8.17 9.26
N GLU A 271 6.50 6.93 8.75
CA GLU A 271 5.66 6.42 7.66
C GLU A 271 5.10 5.05 8.07
N PRO A 272 3.87 4.67 7.65
CA PRO A 272 2.97 5.39 6.74
C PRO A 272 2.16 6.54 7.40
N SER A 273 2.03 6.53 8.72
CA SER A 273 1.38 7.59 9.50
C SER A 273 2.24 7.97 10.70
N PRO A 274 2.38 9.28 11.03
CA PRO A 274 3.13 9.71 12.21
C PRO A 274 2.43 9.29 13.50
N VAL A 275 3.08 8.41 14.28
CA VAL A 275 2.56 7.92 15.56
C VAL A 275 3.72 7.75 16.55
N GLN A 276 3.50 8.12 17.81
CA GLN A 276 4.47 7.93 18.89
C GLN A 276 3.89 7.08 20.00
N ALA A 277 4.74 6.22 20.55
CA ALA A 277 4.42 5.43 21.73
C ALA A 277 5.71 5.20 22.54
N GLY A 278 5.61 5.09 23.85
CA GLY A 278 6.79 4.91 24.69
C GLY A 278 6.49 4.18 25.98
N THR A 279 7.55 3.76 26.65
CA THR A 279 7.49 3.07 27.94
C THR A 279 8.68 3.45 28.81
N ARG A 280 8.57 3.20 30.11
CA ARG A 280 9.65 3.40 31.07
C ARG A 280 10.36 2.09 31.36
N VAL A 281 11.67 2.16 31.49
CA VAL A 281 12.53 1.04 31.87
C VAL A 281 13.18 1.40 33.21
N ALA A 282 12.94 0.61 34.25
CA ALA A 282 13.61 0.76 35.52
C ALA A 282 14.78 -0.22 35.62
N TYR A 283 15.93 0.26 36.08
CA TYR A 283 17.13 -0.50 36.37
C TYR A 283 17.49 -0.33 37.85
N ARG A 284 17.87 -1.44 38.51
CA ARG A 284 18.37 -1.43 39.88
C ARG A 284 19.52 -2.42 40.01
N CYS A 285 20.69 -1.92 40.36
CA CYS A 285 21.85 -2.70 40.76
C CYS A 285 22.16 -2.39 42.23
N PRO A 286 22.14 -3.39 43.13
CA PRO A 286 22.48 -3.18 44.53
C PRO A 286 23.94 -2.71 44.63
N GLY A 287 24.14 -1.56 45.28
CA GLY A 287 25.47 -1.13 45.72
C GLY A 287 25.83 -1.90 47.00
N GLY A 288 27.05 -2.44 47.05
CA GLY A 288 27.57 -3.14 48.23
C GLY A 288 27.70 -2.25 49.46
#